data_AF-A0A0G0XE46-F1
#
_entry.id   AF-A0A0G0XE46-F1
#
_cell.length_a   1.000
_cell.length_b   1.000
_cell.length_c   1.000
_cell.angle_alpha   90.00
_cell.angle_beta   90.00
_cell.angle_gamma   90.00
#
_symmetry.space_group_name_H-M   'P 1'
#
loop_
_entity.id
_entity.type
_entity.pdbx_description
1 polymer ?
#
loop_
_entity_poly.entity_id
_entity_poly.type
_entity_poly.pdbx_seq_one_letter_code
_entity_poly.pdbx_strand_id
1 'polypeptide(L)'
;IFEKRDQESLSPKLPSFFASGQSKTFGSWVFHKIPDDDFLGMISSAQNVYFGYPKDNSAKILQIIGKNDVLLNPDDTVGRTISEMVDKAGVAVVSQNSQANDLYDFLYTPSILSNRLSLRNLSFVEYSFEILKDGIYKPVLERYKLEEFGLSTRSVSLTLDGEPVEWFSEEVTDSYIRFGRQSFKKGKHVVKIALNSKDLVREYKIEGEGQFTEEEASGKNYLSIFNKSQQDIFASFPVSSFDPMSSYIIQFGYQQIYGNNAQVLMSQGTSQTLVKSIIERLPNYPEWNYFSFYFDPVKTQSTLSVKLAAPWTKDPLGTKVRYDDLSVHKVFKNDLILVEEKNVTEISSPKVRFEKKSPVMYEAEVSGTKDPHILVFSENYSPIWVISLQDSSGGELQLKPLHFSANLYANAWYIEGAPENYRVRIYYKRQTLFNIGVFLTVVSGLAVVALTWKRFLKNSH
;
A
#
# COMPACT_ATOMS: atom_id res chain seq x y z
N ILE A 1 -9.22 -4.62 17.84
CA ILE A 1 -9.56 -3.26 17.35
C ILE A 1 -9.81 -2.36 18.55
N PHE A 2 -9.18 -1.19 18.59
CA PHE A 2 -9.40 -0.17 19.61
C PHE A 2 -10.38 0.88 19.09
N GLU A 3 -11.58 0.92 19.66
CA GLU A 3 -12.63 1.89 19.36
C GLU A 3 -12.64 2.96 20.46
N LYS A 4 -12.20 4.16 20.11
CA LYS A 4 -12.13 5.31 21.01
C LYS A 4 -13.45 6.09 20.95
N ARG A 5 -14.22 6.17 22.06
CA ARG A 5 -15.50 6.90 22.12
C ARG A 5 -15.50 8.12 23.05
N ASP A 6 -14.36 8.55 23.56
CA ASP A 6 -14.18 9.79 24.35
C ASP A 6 -13.87 11.01 23.48
N GLN A 7 -13.79 10.86 22.16
CA GLN A 7 -13.60 11.95 21.20
C GLN A 7 -14.50 11.73 20.00
N GLU A 8 -15.08 12.80 19.47
CA GLU A 8 -15.68 12.76 18.14
C GLU A 8 -14.56 12.52 17.12
N SER A 9 -14.65 11.40 16.41
CA SER A 9 -13.71 11.02 15.38
C SER A 9 -14.31 11.31 14.01
N LEU A 10 -13.52 11.88 13.11
CA LEU A 10 -13.83 11.95 11.69
C LEU A 10 -13.68 10.58 10.98
N SER A 11 -13.22 9.56 11.71
CA SER A 11 -13.08 8.20 11.19
C SER A 11 -14.45 7.53 11.01
N PRO A 12 -14.61 6.65 10.01
CA PRO A 12 -15.84 5.88 9.83
C PRO A 12 -16.20 5.06 11.07
N LYS A 13 -17.50 4.85 11.30
CA LYS A 13 -17.97 3.93 12.34
C LYS A 13 -17.49 2.50 12.04
N LEU A 14 -17.18 1.74 13.10
CA LEU A 14 -16.75 0.36 12.97
C LEU A 14 -17.88 -0.49 12.34
N PRO A 15 -17.58 -1.38 11.37
CA PRO A 15 -18.58 -2.28 10.79
C PRO A 15 -19.29 -3.13 11.85
N SER A 16 -20.58 -3.41 11.65
CA SER A 16 -21.43 -4.13 12.61
C SER A 16 -20.95 -5.55 12.94
N PHE A 17 -20.25 -6.22 12.02
CA PHE A 17 -19.64 -7.53 12.25
C PHE A 17 -18.64 -7.53 13.43
N PHE A 18 -17.89 -6.45 13.62
CA PHE A 18 -17.01 -6.33 14.79
C PHE A 18 -17.78 -6.03 16.08
N ALA A 19 -18.93 -5.36 15.98
CA ALA A 19 -19.77 -5.03 17.13
C ALA A 19 -20.41 -6.26 17.78
N SER A 20 -20.57 -7.37 17.03
CA SER A 20 -21.03 -8.66 17.54
C SER A 20 -19.91 -9.52 18.16
N GLY A 21 -18.64 -9.12 18.03
CA GLY A 21 -17.49 -9.87 18.54
C GLY A 21 -17.28 -9.73 20.05
N GLN A 22 -16.41 -10.57 20.62
CA GLN A 22 -15.96 -10.39 22.00
C GLN A 22 -15.31 -9.01 22.15
N SER A 23 -15.75 -8.22 23.12
CA SER A 23 -15.15 -6.91 23.40
C SER A 23 -14.94 -6.69 24.90
N LYS A 24 -14.00 -5.79 25.23
CA LYS A 24 -13.80 -5.29 26.59
C LYS A 24 -13.93 -3.78 26.60
N THR A 25 -14.71 -3.25 27.53
CA THR A 25 -14.94 -1.81 27.67
C THR A 25 -14.15 -1.26 28.85
N PHE A 26 -13.49 -0.13 28.65
CA PHE A 26 -12.76 0.62 29.68
C PHE A 26 -13.15 2.10 29.58
N GLY A 27 -14.09 2.53 30.44
CA GLY A 27 -14.68 3.87 30.32
C GLY A 27 -15.40 4.04 28.99
N SER A 28 -15.05 5.08 28.23
CA SER A 28 -15.56 5.32 26.88
C SER A 28 -14.82 4.55 25.79
N TRP A 29 -13.88 3.66 26.12
CA TRP A 29 -13.11 2.91 25.13
C TRP A 29 -13.61 1.48 25.02
N VAL A 30 -13.65 0.94 23.80
CA VAL A 30 -14.03 -0.45 23.54
C VAL A 30 -12.92 -1.16 22.76
N PHE A 31 -12.53 -2.33 23.24
CA PHE A 31 -11.51 -3.17 22.63
C PHE A 31 -12.17 -4.42 22.08
N HIS A 32 -12.38 -4.48 20.77
CA HIS A 32 -12.92 -5.65 20.09
C HIS A 32 -11.80 -6.66 19.84
N LYS A 33 -11.99 -7.90 20.29
CA LYS A 33 -11.15 -9.03 19.95
C LYS A 33 -11.43 -9.43 18.50
N ILE A 34 -10.38 -9.60 17.71
CA ILE A 34 -10.53 -10.14 16.35
C ILE A 34 -10.71 -11.65 16.48
N PRO A 35 -11.65 -12.30 15.77
CA PRO A 35 -11.83 -13.74 15.83
C PRO A 35 -10.50 -14.48 15.61
N ASP A 36 -10.17 -15.45 16.48
CA ASP A 36 -8.87 -16.14 16.47
C ASP A 36 -8.71 -17.14 15.31
N ASP A 37 -9.81 -17.49 14.64
CA ASP A 37 -9.90 -18.72 13.84
C ASP A 37 -9.16 -18.66 12.50
N ASP A 38 -8.48 -17.55 12.17
CA ASP A 38 -7.81 -17.43 10.89
C ASP A 38 -6.45 -16.70 10.89
N PHE A 39 -5.81 -16.54 12.04
CA PHE A 39 -4.45 -15.98 12.08
C PHE A 39 -3.37 -17.02 11.79
N LEU A 40 -2.26 -16.58 11.20
CA LEU A 40 -1.04 -17.39 11.17
C LEU A 40 -0.57 -17.61 12.61
N GLY A 41 -0.15 -18.83 12.93
CA GLY A 41 0.56 -19.06 14.18
C GLY A 41 1.83 -18.21 14.25
N MET A 42 2.26 -17.85 15.47
CA MET A 42 3.53 -17.14 15.67
C MET A 42 4.71 -17.93 15.10
N ILE A 43 4.64 -19.26 15.19
CA ILE A 43 5.51 -20.19 14.49
C ILE A 43 4.64 -20.99 13.52
N SER A 44 5.04 -21.02 12.27
CA SER A 44 4.34 -21.72 11.19
C SER A 44 5.35 -22.40 10.26
N SER A 45 4.87 -23.30 9.41
CA SER A 45 5.69 -23.88 8.35
C SER A 45 5.30 -23.31 7.00
N ALA A 46 6.30 -23.07 6.14
CA ALA A 46 6.07 -22.58 4.79
C ALA A 46 5.56 -23.70 3.88
N GLN A 47 4.59 -23.39 3.03
CA GLN A 47 4.10 -24.29 1.97
C GLN A 47 4.79 -24.00 0.64
N ASN A 48 4.82 -22.73 0.26
CA ASN A 48 5.42 -22.26 -0.98
C ASN A 48 6.45 -21.17 -0.71
N VAL A 49 7.43 -21.05 -1.60
CA VAL A 49 8.47 -20.03 -1.54
C VAL A 49 8.47 -19.23 -2.83
N TYR A 50 8.48 -17.91 -2.69
CA TYR A 50 8.54 -16.97 -3.80
C TYR A 50 9.70 -15.99 -3.63
N PHE A 51 10.36 -15.65 -4.73
CA PHE A 51 11.20 -14.46 -4.80
C PHE A 51 10.39 -13.29 -5.38
N GLY A 52 10.42 -12.15 -4.70
CA GLY A 52 9.71 -10.94 -5.13
C GLY A 52 10.56 -9.97 -5.94
N TYR A 53 10.02 -9.47 -7.05
CA TYR A 53 10.68 -8.47 -7.90
C TYR A 53 9.73 -7.34 -8.31
N PRO A 54 10.19 -6.08 -8.42
CA PRO A 54 11.45 -5.60 -7.86
C PRO A 54 11.41 -5.60 -6.33
N LYS A 55 12.58 -5.69 -5.71
CA LYS A 55 12.73 -5.80 -4.25
C LYS A 55 11.96 -4.72 -3.49
N ASP A 56 12.07 -3.47 -3.92
CA ASP A 56 11.49 -2.31 -3.22
C ASP A 56 9.95 -2.34 -3.18
N ASN A 57 9.33 -3.13 -4.07
CA ASN A 57 7.87 -3.30 -4.14
C ASN A 57 7.39 -4.65 -3.60
N SER A 58 8.28 -5.45 -2.98
CA SER A 58 7.95 -6.80 -2.51
C SER A 58 6.81 -6.82 -1.49
N ALA A 59 6.58 -5.74 -0.75
CA ALA A 59 5.49 -5.67 0.23
C ALA A 59 4.10 -5.83 -0.41
N LYS A 60 3.96 -5.45 -1.68
CA LYS A 60 2.70 -5.63 -2.45
C LYS A 60 2.39 -7.10 -2.70
N ILE A 61 3.43 -7.94 -2.85
CA ILE A 61 3.29 -9.38 -3.09
C ILE A 61 2.69 -10.10 -1.87
N LEU A 62 3.00 -9.63 -0.65
CA LEU A 62 2.46 -10.22 0.58
C LEU A 62 0.92 -10.19 0.65
N GLN A 63 0.27 -9.32 -0.13
CA GLN A 63 -1.18 -9.21 -0.17
C GLN A 63 -1.85 -10.32 -1.00
N ILE A 64 -1.10 -11.02 -1.84
CA ILE A 64 -1.65 -11.96 -2.83
C ILE A 64 -1.13 -13.40 -2.74
N ILE A 65 -0.04 -13.61 -1.99
CA ILE A 65 0.47 -14.96 -1.71
C ILE A 65 -0.36 -15.62 -0.62
N GLY A 66 -0.37 -16.94 -0.59
CA GLY A 66 -1.09 -17.73 0.38
C GLY A 66 -0.61 -17.47 1.80
N LYS A 67 -1.49 -17.75 2.76
CA LYS A 67 -1.26 -17.55 4.19
C LYS A 67 0.06 -18.18 4.67
N ASN A 68 0.33 -19.43 4.28
CA ASN A 68 1.56 -20.15 4.65
C ASN A 68 2.67 -20.02 3.59
N ASP A 69 2.56 -19.10 2.65
CA ASP A 69 3.61 -18.86 1.66
C ASP A 69 4.67 -17.93 2.25
N VAL A 70 5.89 -18.08 1.76
CA VAL A 70 7.03 -17.26 2.16
C VAL A 70 7.54 -16.48 0.97
N LEU A 71 7.60 -15.17 1.14
CA LEU A 71 8.31 -14.26 0.27
C LEU A 71 9.74 -14.08 0.77
N LEU A 72 10.70 -14.41 -0.08
CA LEU A 72 12.10 -14.17 0.18
C LEU A 72 12.56 -12.88 -0.47
N ASN A 73 13.43 -12.18 0.24
CA ASN A 73 14.17 -11.09 -0.34
C ASN A 73 15.10 -11.66 -1.43
N PRO A 74 15.01 -11.18 -2.68
CA PRO A 74 15.88 -11.65 -3.74
C PRO A 74 17.34 -11.35 -3.45
N ASP A 75 17.72 -10.47 -2.52
CA ASP A 75 19.13 -10.22 -2.19
C ASP A 75 19.62 -10.99 -0.95
N ASP A 76 18.78 -11.85 -0.35
CA ASP A 76 19.17 -12.60 0.85
C ASP A 76 20.29 -13.61 0.54
N THR A 77 21.48 -13.33 1.06
CA THR A 77 22.68 -14.14 0.81
C THR A 77 22.59 -15.55 1.39
N VAL A 78 21.83 -15.76 2.47
CA VAL A 78 21.67 -17.08 3.07
C VAL A 78 20.64 -17.86 2.26
N GLY A 79 19.46 -17.28 2.01
CA GLY A 79 18.41 -17.93 1.23
C GLY A 79 18.89 -18.37 -0.16
N ARG A 80 19.70 -17.56 -0.85
CA ARG A 80 20.24 -17.92 -2.17
C ARG A 80 21.26 -19.07 -2.16
N THR A 81 21.84 -19.41 -1.01
CA THR A 81 22.79 -20.55 -0.92
C THR A 81 22.08 -21.90 -0.84
N ILE A 82 20.77 -21.90 -0.56
CA ILE A 82 19.96 -23.12 -0.45
C ILE A 82 19.50 -23.51 -1.85
N SER A 83 20.31 -24.30 -2.55
CA SER A 83 20.06 -24.70 -3.95
C SER A 83 18.67 -25.29 -4.16
N GLU A 84 18.24 -26.18 -3.26
CA GLU A 84 16.92 -26.79 -3.29
C GLU A 84 15.78 -25.76 -3.25
N MET A 85 15.95 -24.69 -2.46
CA MET A 85 14.98 -23.62 -2.36
C MET A 85 15.00 -22.73 -3.61
N VAL A 86 16.18 -22.39 -4.14
CA VAL A 86 16.32 -21.56 -5.34
C VAL A 86 15.71 -22.25 -6.57
N ASP A 87 15.93 -23.55 -6.72
CA ASP A 87 15.44 -24.31 -7.86
C ASP A 87 13.91 -24.47 -7.83
N LYS A 88 13.36 -24.66 -6.63
CA LYS A 88 11.92 -24.89 -6.39
C LYS A 88 11.10 -23.61 -6.21
N ALA A 89 11.72 -22.49 -5.85
CA ALA A 89 11.01 -21.24 -5.62
C ALA A 89 10.32 -20.72 -6.89
N GLY A 90 9.11 -20.21 -6.68
CA GLY A 90 8.40 -19.39 -7.65
C GLY A 90 8.95 -17.97 -7.68
N VAL A 91 8.48 -17.20 -8.65
CA VAL A 91 8.80 -15.78 -8.80
C VAL A 91 7.49 -14.98 -8.81
N ALA A 92 7.43 -13.92 -8.02
CA ALA A 92 6.33 -12.95 -8.09
C ALA A 92 6.88 -11.61 -8.57
N VAL A 93 6.29 -11.08 -9.64
CA VAL A 93 6.73 -9.86 -10.31
C VAL A 93 5.65 -8.79 -10.18
N VAL A 94 5.95 -7.69 -9.50
CA VAL A 94 5.09 -6.52 -9.41
C VAL A 94 5.35 -5.64 -10.62
N SER A 95 4.27 -5.30 -11.33
CA SER A 95 4.34 -4.38 -12.46
C SER A 95 4.31 -2.91 -12.02
N GLN A 96 4.75 -2.04 -12.91
CA GLN A 96 4.67 -0.59 -12.78
C GLN A 96 3.42 -0.08 -13.50
N ASN A 97 2.52 0.54 -12.76
CA ASN A 97 1.30 1.16 -13.28
C ASN A 97 1.61 2.58 -13.79
N SER A 98 1.36 2.85 -15.08
CA SER A 98 1.68 4.13 -15.72
C SER A 98 0.96 5.34 -15.11
N GLN A 99 -0.32 5.21 -14.73
CA GLN A 99 -1.07 6.30 -14.11
C GLN A 99 -0.63 6.57 -12.67
N ALA A 100 -0.30 5.52 -11.92
CA ALA A 100 0.26 5.67 -10.57
C ALA A 100 1.66 6.31 -10.62
N ASN A 101 2.51 5.91 -11.56
CA ASN A 101 3.82 6.52 -11.76
C ASN A 101 3.72 8.00 -12.12
N ASP A 102 2.86 8.41 -13.06
CA ASP A 102 2.67 9.83 -13.42
C ASP A 102 2.18 10.66 -12.21
N LEU A 103 1.29 10.10 -11.38
CA LEU A 103 0.90 10.73 -10.12
C LEU A 103 2.10 10.91 -9.17
N TYR A 104 2.90 9.87 -8.94
CA TYR A 104 4.03 9.95 -8.02
C TYR A 104 5.14 10.87 -8.55
N ASP A 105 5.44 10.81 -9.85
CA ASP A 105 6.37 11.72 -10.50
C ASP A 105 5.90 13.16 -10.35
N PHE A 106 4.61 13.43 -10.49
CA PHE A 106 4.04 14.76 -10.24
C PHE A 106 4.17 15.21 -8.78
N LEU A 107 3.94 14.31 -7.82
CA LEU A 107 3.97 14.65 -6.38
C LEU A 107 5.39 14.85 -5.84
N TYR A 108 6.38 14.13 -6.38
CA TYR A 108 7.73 14.09 -5.83
C TYR A 108 8.77 14.85 -6.67
N THR A 109 8.49 15.13 -7.94
CA THR A 109 9.37 15.98 -8.75
C THR A 109 9.08 17.44 -8.42
N PRO A 110 10.11 18.30 -8.25
CA PRO A 110 9.90 19.74 -8.13
C PRO A 110 8.97 20.25 -9.24
N SER A 111 8.01 21.11 -8.91
CA SER A 111 6.97 21.54 -9.85
C SER A 111 7.57 22.22 -11.09
N ILE A 112 7.66 21.49 -12.20
CA ILE A 112 8.00 22.04 -13.51
C ILE A 112 6.69 22.32 -14.25
N LEU A 113 6.51 23.56 -14.71
CA LEU A 113 5.29 24.01 -15.40
C LEU A 113 4.91 23.13 -16.60
N SER A 114 5.89 22.59 -17.33
CA SER A 114 5.66 21.70 -18.49
C SER A 114 4.82 20.47 -18.14
N ASN A 115 4.96 19.92 -16.94
CA ASN A 115 4.20 18.74 -16.49
C ASN A 115 2.72 19.05 -16.23
N ARG A 116 2.38 20.35 -16.17
CA ARG A 116 1.02 20.84 -16.00
C ARG A 116 0.38 21.26 -17.32
N LEU A 117 1.18 21.56 -18.35
CA LEU A 117 0.72 22.00 -19.68
C LEU A 117 0.55 20.83 -20.66
N SER A 118 -0.09 19.77 -20.20
CA SER A 118 -0.36 18.59 -21.02
C SER A 118 -1.71 17.97 -20.67
N LEU A 119 -2.38 17.42 -21.68
CA LEU A 119 -3.54 16.56 -21.49
C LEU A 119 -3.04 15.12 -21.29
N ARG A 120 -3.47 14.48 -20.20
CA ARG A 120 -3.14 13.08 -19.91
C ARG A 120 -4.28 12.18 -20.38
N ASN A 121 -3.93 11.10 -21.07
CA ASN A 121 -4.90 10.11 -21.50
C ASN A 121 -5.16 9.10 -20.36
N LEU A 122 -6.39 9.08 -19.86
CA LEU A 122 -6.84 8.21 -18.76
C LEU A 122 -7.71 7.05 -19.24
N SER A 123 -7.92 6.93 -20.56
CA SER A 123 -8.71 5.86 -21.17
C SER A 123 -7.97 4.52 -21.19
N PHE A 124 -6.71 4.48 -20.74
CA PHE A 124 -5.95 3.26 -20.56
C PHE A 124 -4.98 3.37 -19.39
N VAL A 125 -4.60 2.20 -18.87
CA VAL A 125 -3.43 2.03 -18.00
C VAL A 125 -2.47 1.06 -18.67
N GLU A 126 -1.17 1.36 -18.56
CA GLU A 126 -0.10 0.49 -19.03
C GLU A 126 0.66 -0.04 -17.81
N TYR A 127 0.76 -1.36 -17.73
CA TYR A 127 1.53 -2.08 -16.75
C TYR A 127 2.80 -2.59 -17.41
N SER A 128 3.96 -2.07 -16.98
CA SER A 128 5.25 -2.56 -17.46
C SER A 128 5.93 -3.43 -16.41
N PHE A 129 6.53 -4.53 -16.84
CA PHE A 129 7.24 -5.46 -15.96
C PHE A 129 8.34 -6.23 -16.71
N GLU A 130 9.25 -6.85 -15.95
CA GLU A 130 10.33 -7.66 -16.51
C GLU A 130 10.23 -9.09 -15.96
N ILE A 131 10.12 -10.04 -16.89
CA ILE A 131 10.11 -11.47 -16.62
C ILE A 131 11.55 -11.97 -16.72
N LEU A 132 12.06 -12.52 -15.61
CA LEU A 132 13.48 -12.90 -15.49
C LEU A 132 13.82 -14.23 -16.20
N LYS A 133 12.82 -15.08 -16.43
CA LYS A 133 12.96 -16.40 -17.07
C LYS A 133 11.64 -16.77 -17.75
N ASP A 134 11.73 -17.49 -18.86
CA ASP A 134 10.55 -18.07 -19.52
C ASP A 134 9.72 -18.88 -18.52
N GLY A 135 8.39 -18.74 -18.56
CA GLY A 135 7.53 -19.44 -17.63
C GLY A 135 6.05 -19.23 -17.86
N ILE A 136 5.26 -19.87 -17.01
CA ILE A 136 3.81 -19.67 -16.92
C ILE A 136 3.56 -18.84 -15.67
N TYR A 137 2.75 -17.79 -15.80
CA TYR A 137 2.41 -16.89 -14.71
C TYR A 137 0.89 -16.73 -14.61
N LYS A 138 0.39 -16.58 -13.39
CA LYS A 138 -0.98 -16.14 -13.12
C LYS A 138 -0.97 -14.65 -12.83
N PRO A 139 -1.59 -13.82 -13.67
CA PRO A 139 -1.79 -12.42 -13.36
C PRO A 139 -2.77 -12.27 -12.19
N VAL A 140 -2.47 -11.34 -11.28
CA VAL A 140 -3.29 -10.99 -10.13
C VAL A 140 -3.46 -9.48 -10.12
N LEU A 141 -4.68 -9.01 -10.33
CA LEU A 141 -5.02 -7.58 -10.31
C LEU A 141 -5.71 -7.23 -9.00
N GLU A 142 -5.25 -6.18 -8.34
CA GLU A 142 -5.91 -5.61 -7.17
C GLU A 142 -7.33 -5.20 -7.56
N ARG A 143 -8.32 -5.63 -6.77
CA ARG A 143 -9.74 -5.44 -7.09
C ARG A 143 -10.29 -4.09 -6.66
N TYR A 144 -9.57 -3.34 -5.83
CA TYR A 144 -10.06 -2.11 -5.21
C TYR A 144 -10.74 -1.19 -6.23
N LYS A 145 -12.09 -1.17 -6.21
CA LYS A 145 -12.95 -0.32 -7.06
C LYS A 145 -12.79 -0.49 -8.58
N LEU A 146 -12.36 -1.65 -9.06
CA LEU A 146 -12.20 -1.89 -10.50
C LEU A 146 -13.43 -1.54 -11.33
N GLU A 147 -14.62 -1.81 -10.79
CA GLU A 147 -15.89 -1.58 -11.47
C GLU A 147 -16.17 -0.08 -11.72
N GLU A 148 -15.62 0.82 -10.89
CA GLU A 148 -15.73 2.28 -11.09
C GLU A 148 -14.97 2.76 -12.34
N PHE A 149 -14.04 1.95 -12.85
CA PHE A 149 -13.27 2.20 -14.08
C PHE A 149 -13.81 1.39 -15.27
N GLY A 150 -15.01 0.81 -15.14
CA GLY A 150 -15.68 0.04 -16.19
C GLY A 150 -15.08 -1.34 -16.44
N LEU A 151 -14.25 -1.86 -15.53
CA LEU A 151 -13.68 -3.20 -15.63
C LEU A 151 -14.62 -4.25 -15.04
N SER A 152 -14.69 -5.40 -15.70
CA SER A 152 -15.45 -6.57 -15.24
C SER A 152 -14.59 -7.44 -14.33
N THR A 153 -15.20 -8.04 -13.32
CA THR A 153 -14.52 -9.00 -12.43
C THR A 153 -14.41 -10.40 -13.03
N ARG A 154 -15.12 -10.69 -14.13
CA ARG A 154 -15.15 -12.01 -14.79
C ARG A 154 -14.11 -12.15 -15.90
N SER A 155 -13.90 -11.09 -16.65
CA SER A 155 -12.87 -11.04 -17.69
C SER A 155 -12.41 -9.61 -17.92
N VAL A 156 -11.19 -9.46 -18.40
CA VAL A 156 -10.60 -8.18 -18.77
C VAL A 156 -10.03 -8.29 -20.17
N SER A 157 -10.55 -7.47 -21.09
CA SER A 157 -9.99 -7.29 -22.43
C SER A 157 -8.81 -6.32 -22.37
N LEU A 158 -7.67 -6.73 -22.92
CA LEU A 158 -6.43 -5.97 -22.86
C LEU A 158 -5.56 -6.21 -24.10
N THR A 159 -4.43 -5.52 -24.17
CA THR A 159 -3.36 -5.88 -25.10
C THR A 159 -2.11 -6.27 -24.32
N LEU A 160 -1.47 -7.37 -24.73
CA LEU A 160 -0.19 -7.84 -24.21
C LEU A 160 0.85 -7.69 -25.32
N ASP A 161 1.83 -6.83 -25.09
CA ASP A 161 2.89 -6.50 -26.06
C ASP A 161 2.34 -6.05 -27.43
N GLY A 162 1.19 -5.38 -27.42
CA GLY A 162 0.49 -4.88 -28.60
C GLY A 162 -0.56 -5.85 -29.18
N GLU A 163 -0.55 -7.12 -28.77
CA GLU A 163 -1.51 -8.12 -29.26
C GLU A 163 -2.75 -8.17 -28.38
N PRO A 164 -3.98 -8.17 -28.95
CA PRO A 164 -5.20 -8.24 -28.17
C PRO A 164 -5.36 -9.60 -27.49
N VAL A 165 -5.63 -9.60 -26.19
CA VAL A 165 -5.83 -10.79 -25.36
C VAL A 165 -7.00 -10.55 -24.40
N GLU A 166 -7.71 -11.61 -24.05
CA GLU A 166 -8.70 -11.60 -22.98
C GLU A 166 -8.25 -12.51 -21.83
N TRP A 167 -8.26 -11.97 -20.61
CA TRP A 167 -7.97 -12.74 -19.41
C TRP A 167 -9.26 -13.04 -18.66
N PHE A 168 -9.49 -14.31 -18.36
CA PHE A 168 -10.65 -14.79 -17.58
C PHE A 168 -10.26 -15.01 -16.12
N SER A 169 -11.12 -14.57 -15.20
CA SER A 169 -10.90 -14.76 -13.77
C SER A 169 -11.08 -16.22 -13.37
N GLU A 170 -10.12 -16.78 -12.65
CA GLU A 170 -10.23 -18.09 -11.97
C GLU A 170 -10.73 -17.93 -10.53
N GLU A 171 -10.33 -16.85 -9.87
CA GLU A 171 -10.64 -16.58 -8.46
C GLU A 171 -10.87 -15.08 -8.27
N VAL A 172 -11.92 -14.72 -7.55
CA VAL A 172 -12.27 -13.34 -7.22
C VAL A 172 -12.47 -13.26 -5.71
N THR A 173 -11.66 -12.42 -5.05
CA THR A 173 -11.79 -12.11 -3.63
C THR A 173 -12.24 -10.65 -3.45
N ASP A 174 -12.31 -10.17 -2.22
CA ASP A 174 -12.54 -8.74 -1.95
C ASP A 174 -11.33 -7.87 -2.27
N SER A 175 -10.13 -8.46 -2.33
CA SER A 175 -8.87 -7.73 -2.50
C SER A 175 -8.26 -7.86 -3.89
N TYR A 176 -8.48 -8.98 -4.59
CA TYR A 176 -7.85 -9.24 -5.89
C TYR A 176 -8.70 -10.13 -6.79
N ILE A 177 -8.32 -10.12 -8.07
CA ILE A 177 -8.77 -11.05 -9.11
C ILE A 177 -7.55 -11.81 -9.60
N ARG A 178 -7.59 -13.14 -9.53
CA ARG A 178 -6.58 -14.02 -10.13
C ARG A 178 -7.08 -14.50 -11.47
N PHE A 179 -6.29 -14.29 -12.50
CA PHE A 179 -6.60 -14.69 -13.87
C PHE A 179 -5.95 -16.02 -14.23
N GLY A 180 -6.47 -16.61 -15.32
CA GLY A 180 -5.92 -17.83 -15.90
C GLY A 180 -4.47 -17.69 -16.36
N ARG A 181 -3.84 -18.85 -16.52
CA ARG A 181 -2.43 -19.05 -16.87
C ARG A 181 -2.02 -18.30 -18.14
N GLN A 182 -0.93 -17.56 -18.08
CA GLN A 182 -0.34 -16.84 -19.21
C GLN A 182 1.13 -17.26 -19.40
N SER A 183 1.55 -17.53 -20.63
CA SER A 183 2.95 -17.83 -20.93
C SER A 183 3.70 -16.54 -21.24
N PHE A 184 4.80 -16.32 -20.54
CA PHE A 184 5.70 -15.19 -20.79
C PHE A 184 7.10 -15.68 -21.17
N LYS A 185 7.74 -14.92 -22.05
CA LYS A 185 9.15 -15.07 -22.36
C LYS A 185 9.98 -14.24 -21.39
N LYS A 186 11.25 -14.56 -21.26
CA LYS A 186 12.19 -13.70 -20.56
C LYS A 186 12.27 -12.36 -21.30
N GLY A 187 12.11 -11.25 -20.58
CA GLY A 187 12.22 -9.91 -21.15
C GLY A 187 11.22 -8.93 -20.55
N LYS A 188 11.13 -7.76 -21.17
CA LYS A 188 10.20 -6.70 -20.79
C LYS A 188 8.87 -6.93 -21.49
N HIS A 189 7.79 -6.74 -20.75
CA HIS A 189 6.43 -6.89 -21.23
C HIS A 189 5.59 -5.67 -20.84
N VAL A 190 4.56 -5.40 -21.64
CA VAL A 190 3.58 -4.35 -21.38
C VAL A 190 2.17 -4.92 -21.52
N VAL A 191 1.39 -4.77 -20.46
CA VAL A 191 -0.05 -5.05 -20.45
C VAL A 191 -0.80 -3.73 -20.44
N LYS A 192 -1.63 -3.50 -21.45
CA LYS A 192 -2.43 -2.28 -21.58
C LYS A 192 -3.91 -2.60 -21.47
N ILE A 193 -4.56 -2.02 -20.47
CA ILE A 193 -5.98 -2.23 -20.15
C ILE A 193 -6.75 -0.95 -20.49
N ALA A 194 -7.84 -1.08 -21.25
CA ALA A 194 -8.74 0.03 -21.52
C ALA A 194 -9.61 0.32 -20.28
N LEU A 195 -9.75 1.60 -19.96
CA LEU A 195 -10.53 2.08 -18.83
C LEU A 195 -11.68 2.94 -19.32
N ASN A 196 -12.84 2.81 -18.68
CA ASN A 196 -13.97 3.70 -18.86
C ASN A 196 -14.14 4.58 -17.61
N SER A 197 -13.21 5.51 -17.44
CA SER A 197 -13.17 6.43 -16.31
C SER A 197 -14.26 7.49 -16.47
N LYS A 198 -15.25 7.48 -15.57
CA LYS A 198 -16.31 8.48 -15.57
C LYS A 198 -15.79 9.87 -15.21
N ASP A 199 -16.24 10.91 -15.91
CA ASP A 199 -16.08 12.29 -15.48
C ASP A 199 -17.01 12.60 -14.29
N LEU A 200 -16.45 13.15 -13.24
CA LEU A 200 -17.12 13.39 -11.98
C LEU A 200 -17.71 14.79 -11.85
N VAL A 201 -17.49 15.69 -12.82
CA VAL A 201 -18.15 16.99 -12.88
C VAL A 201 -19.53 16.83 -13.50
N ARG A 202 -20.61 17.23 -12.81
CA ARG A 202 -21.99 17.01 -13.27
C ARG A 202 -22.76 18.24 -13.71
N GLU A 203 -22.42 19.44 -13.21
CA GLU A 203 -23.03 20.74 -13.53
C GLU A 203 -22.28 21.83 -12.73
N TYR A 204 -22.33 23.08 -13.16
CA TYR A 204 -21.66 24.19 -12.46
C TYR A 204 -22.63 25.04 -11.66
N LYS A 205 -22.14 25.58 -10.54
CA LYS A 205 -22.80 26.61 -9.74
C LYS A 205 -21.95 27.86 -9.78
N ILE A 206 -22.55 28.99 -10.11
CA ILE A 206 -21.87 30.27 -10.12
C ILE A 206 -21.86 30.85 -8.70
N GLU A 207 -20.70 31.31 -8.23
CA GLU A 207 -20.54 32.01 -6.94
C GLU A 207 -19.91 33.41 -7.18
N GLY A 208 -20.60 34.47 -6.77
CA GLY A 208 -20.11 35.86 -6.79
C GLY A 208 -20.83 36.81 -7.76
N GLU A 209 -20.52 38.10 -7.66
CA GLU A 209 -21.05 39.15 -8.54
C GLU A 209 -20.15 39.31 -9.77
N GLY A 210 -20.45 38.56 -10.84
CA GLY A 210 -19.69 38.58 -12.09
C GLY A 210 -20.56 38.26 -13.30
N GLN A 211 -20.07 38.59 -14.50
CA GLN A 211 -20.72 38.17 -15.74
C GLN A 211 -20.13 36.82 -16.17
N PHE A 212 -20.97 35.80 -16.12
CA PHE A 212 -20.69 34.46 -16.61
C PHE A 212 -21.53 34.26 -17.85
N THR A 213 -20.88 34.02 -18.99
CA THR A 213 -21.57 33.80 -20.25
C THR A 213 -21.03 32.56 -20.90
N GLU A 214 -21.92 31.68 -21.33
CA GLU A 214 -21.60 30.68 -22.34
C GLU A 214 -21.43 31.43 -23.65
N GLU A 215 -20.19 31.51 -24.12
CA GLU A 215 -19.86 32.14 -25.39
C GLU A 215 -19.60 31.02 -26.40
N GLU A 216 -20.19 31.14 -27.59
CA GLU A 216 -19.91 30.25 -28.71
C GLU A 216 -18.82 30.89 -29.59
N ALA A 217 -17.75 30.16 -29.88
CA ALA A 217 -16.82 30.53 -30.94
C ALA A 217 -16.31 29.29 -31.64
N SER A 218 -16.23 29.35 -32.96
CA SER A 218 -15.79 28.23 -33.80
C SER A 218 -16.62 26.95 -33.58
N GLY A 219 -17.91 27.08 -33.26
CA GLY A 219 -18.82 25.95 -33.02
C GLY A 219 -18.60 25.21 -31.69
N LYS A 220 -17.85 25.80 -30.75
CA LYS A 220 -17.69 25.28 -29.39
C LYS A 220 -18.22 26.29 -28.37
N ASN A 221 -18.87 25.78 -27.33
CA ASN A 221 -19.32 26.56 -26.18
C ASN A 221 -18.25 26.52 -25.10
N TYR A 222 -17.85 27.68 -24.60
CA TYR A 222 -16.91 27.79 -23.48
C TYR A 222 -17.48 28.69 -22.39
N LEU A 223 -17.03 28.44 -21.16
CA LEU A 223 -17.34 29.29 -20.03
C LEU A 223 -16.45 30.54 -20.07
N SER A 224 -17.06 31.69 -20.35
CA SER A 224 -16.40 32.99 -20.27
C SER A 224 -16.69 33.63 -18.92
N ILE A 225 -15.62 33.90 -18.16
CA ILE A 225 -15.68 34.55 -16.85
C ILE A 225 -15.11 35.95 -16.99
N PHE A 226 -15.95 36.96 -16.77
CA PHE A 226 -15.56 38.36 -16.84
C PHE A 226 -15.68 39.07 -15.49
N ASN A 227 -14.55 39.51 -14.96
CA ASN A 227 -14.44 40.15 -13.65
C ASN A 227 -14.11 41.64 -13.75
N LYS A 228 -15.08 42.48 -13.36
CA LYS A 228 -14.91 43.92 -13.08
C LYS A 228 -15.21 44.29 -11.62
N SER A 229 -15.52 43.31 -10.78
CA SER A 229 -15.79 43.52 -9.37
C SER A 229 -14.48 43.86 -8.63
N GLN A 230 -14.55 44.21 -7.34
CA GLN A 230 -13.36 44.45 -6.51
C GLN A 230 -12.87 43.19 -5.78
N GLN A 231 -13.36 42.00 -6.18
CA GLN A 231 -13.04 40.72 -5.57
C GLN A 231 -12.83 39.65 -6.65
N ASP A 232 -12.20 38.54 -6.30
CA ASP A 232 -12.09 37.41 -7.23
C ASP A 232 -13.48 36.77 -7.45
N ILE A 233 -13.79 36.39 -8.68
CA ILE A 233 -15.03 35.68 -9.02
C ILE A 233 -14.72 34.25 -9.46
N PHE A 234 -15.62 33.32 -9.12
CA PHE A 234 -15.39 31.90 -9.29
C PHE A 234 -16.64 31.19 -9.87
N ALA A 235 -16.42 30.31 -10.85
CA ALA A 235 -17.39 29.28 -11.19
C ALA A 235 -17.04 27.99 -10.44
N SER A 236 -17.98 27.46 -9.66
CA SER A 236 -17.78 26.35 -8.72
C SER A 236 -18.40 25.06 -9.25
N PHE A 237 -17.59 24.00 -9.34
CA PHE A 237 -17.93 22.71 -9.92
C PHE A 237 -17.78 21.62 -8.84
N PRO A 238 -18.88 21.17 -8.23
CA PRO A 238 -18.82 20.08 -7.24
C PRO A 238 -18.43 18.76 -7.92
N VAL A 239 -17.51 18.04 -7.30
CA VAL A 239 -17.08 16.70 -7.75
C VAL A 239 -18.06 15.67 -7.20
N SER A 240 -18.84 15.06 -8.09
CA SER A 240 -19.83 14.06 -7.74
C SER A 240 -19.18 12.75 -7.30
N SER A 241 -19.82 12.04 -6.34
CA SER A 241 -19.31 10.75 -5.84
C SER A 241 -17.85 10.81 -5.36
N PHE A 242 -17.44 11.96 -4.81
CA PHE A 242 -16.11 12.16 -4.26
C PHE A 242 -15.82 11.15 -3.14
N ASP A 243 -14.68 10.50 -3.27
CA ASP A 243 -14.10 9.55 -2.35
C ASP A 243 -12.71 10.05 -1.88
N PRO A 244 -12.55 10.35 -0.58
CA PRO A 244 -11.29 10.87 -0.03
C PRO A 244 -10.16 9.83 0.01
N MET A 245 -10.43 8.56 -0.32
CA MET A 245 -9.42 7.50 -0.42
C MET A 245 -8.83 7.35 -1.83
N SER A 246 -9.41 8.02 -2.82
CA SER A 246 -8.95 8.02 -4.21
C SER A 246 -8.13 9.28 -4.49
N SER A 247 -7.12 9.18 -5.36
CA SER A 247 -6.43 10.35 -5.92
C SER A 247 -7.14 10.78 -7.20
N TYR A 248 -7.12 12.08 -7.50
CA TYR A 248 -7.82 12.66 -8.65
C TYR A 248 -6.86 13.38 -9.58
N ILE A 249 -7.25 13.45 -10.85
CA ILE A 249 -6.66 14.32 -11.84
C ILE A 249 -7.73 15.28 -12.35
N ILE A 250 -7.34 16.54 -12.48
CA ILE A 250 -8.16 17.63 -12.98
C ILE A 250 -7.53 18.10 -14.27
N GLN A 251 -8.34 18.27 -15.32
CA GLN A 251 -7.90 18.73 -16.63
C GLN A 251 -8.90 19.75 -17.16
N PHE A 252 -8.42 20.77 -17.86
CA PHE A 252 -9.28 21.75 -18.52
C PHE A 252 -8.49 22.52 -19.58
N GLY A 253 -9.19 23.01 -20.59
CA GLY A 253 -8.71 24.04 -21.51
C GLY A 253 -8.92 25.43 -20.92
N TYR A 254 -8.00 26.35 -21.19
CA TYR A 254 -8.20 27.76 -20.86
C TYR A 254 -7.57 28.70 -21.89
N GLN A 255 -8.10 29.92 -21.94
CA GLN A 255 -7.59 31.03 -22.75
C GLN A 255 -7.68 32.33 -21.94
N GLN A 256 -6.55 33.00 -21.73
CA GLN A 256 -6.52 34.31 -21.07
C GLN A 256 -6.72 35.41 -22.12
N ILE A 257 -7.78 36.20 -22.02
CA ILE A 257 -8.03 37.26 -23.00
C ILE A 257 -7.32 38.56 -22.58
N TYR A 258 -7.51 39.00 -21.33
CA TYR A 258 -6.81 40.15 -20.73
C TYR A 258 -6.94 40.14 -19.20
N GLY A 259 -6.17 41.00 -18.53
CA GLY A 259 -6.18 41.18 -17.07
C GLY A 259 -5.20 40.26 -16.33
N ASN A 260 -5.53 39.90 -15.09
CA ASN A 260 -4.69 39.04 -14.26
C ASN A 260 -4.76 37.57 -14.68
N ASN A 261 -3.68 36.83 -14.42
CA ASN A 261 -3.59 35.40 -14.69
C ASN A 261 -4.76 34.63 -14.09
N ALA A 262 -5.42 33.82 -14.91
CA ALA A 262 -6.41 32.82 -14.53
C ALA A 262 -5.95 31.96 -13.35
N GLN A 263 -6.90 31.52 -12.54
CA GLN A 263 -6.62 30.65 -11.39
C GLN A 263 -7.61 29.51 -11.31
N VAL A 264 -7.15 28.38 -10.79
CA VAL A 264 -8.01 27.27 -10.39
C VAL A 264 -7.81 26.97 -8.92
N LEU A 265 -8.91 26.85 -8.19
CA LEU A 265 -8.94 26.55 -6.77
C LEU A 265 -9.63 25.20 -6.54
N MET A 266 -8.92 24.25 -5.94
CA MET A 266 -9.50 23.01 -5.42
C MET A 266 -9.82 23.19 -3.95
N SER A 267 -11.06 22.97 -3.54
CA SER A 267 -11.45 23.02 -2.13
C SER A 267 -12.09 21.72 -1.68
N GLN A 268 -11.46 21.06 -0.71
CA GLN A 268 -11.99 19.93 0.03
C GLN A 268 -12.48 20.43 1.39
N GLY A 269 -13.74 20.17 1.73
CA GLY A 269 -14.33 20.66 2.98
C GLY A 269 -15.43 19.75 3.53
N THR A 270 -15.73 19.90 4.80
CA THR A 270 -16.96 19.38 5.42
C THR A 270 -18.05 20.46 5.35
N SER A 271 -19.22 20.20 5.92
CA SER A 271 -20.26 21.23 6.06
C SER A 271 -19.84 22.40 6.97
N GLN A 272 -18.78 22.25 7.76
CA GLN A 272 -18.38 23.23 8.78
C GLN A 272 -16.95 23.75 8.60
N THR A 273 -16.07 22.98 7.96
CA THR A 273 -14.63 23.26 7.96
C THR A 273 -13.99 22.99 6.60
N LEU A 274 -13.12 23.91 6.17
CA LEU A 274 -12.21 23.66 5.05
C LEU A 274 -11.12 22.69 5.51
N VAL A 275 -10.97 21.57 4.80
CA VAL A 275 -10.01 20.52 5.13
C VAL A 275 -8.71 20.71 4.37
N LYS A 276 -8.81 20.97 3.06
CA LYS A 276 -7.65 21.19 2.18
C LYS A 276 -8.03 22.14 1.07
N SER A 277 -7.11 23.02 0.70
CA SER A 277 -7.26 23.94 -0.41
C SER A 277 -5.97 24.04 -1.20
N ILE A 278 -6.06 24.04 -2.53
CA ILE A 278 -4.93 24.25 -3.44
C ILE A 278 -5.35 25.31 -4.45
N ILE A 279 -4.51 26.33 -4.65
CA ILE A 279 -4.70 27.36 -5.67
C ILE A 279 -3.57 27.24 -6.69
N GLU A 280 -3.93 27.07 -7.95
CA GLU A 280 -3.02 27.06 -9.09
C GLU A 280 -3.19 28.36 -9.88
N ARG A 281 -2.09 29.09 -10.04
CA ARG A 281 -2.04 30.28 -10.91
C ARG A 281 -1.57 29.85 -12.29
N LEU A 282 -2.39 30.10 -13.30
CA LEU A 282 -2.11 29.67 -14.65
C LEU A 282 -1.17 30.66 -15.35
N PRO A 283 -0.27 30.20 -16.24
CA PRO A 283 0.48 31.11 -17.10
C PRO A 283 -0.47 31.92 -18.00
N ASN A 284 -0.04 33.12 -18.37
CA ASN A 284 -0.79 33.96 -19.31
C ASN A 284 -0.57 33.43 -20.74
N TYR A 285 -1.57 32.73 -21.27
CA TYR A 285 -1.60 32.34 -22.68
C TYR A 285 -2.82 32.93 -23.39
N PRO A 286 -2.61 33.75 -24.43
CA PRO A 286 -3.70 34.30 -25.24
C PRO A 286 -4.32 33.25 -26.17
N GLU A 287 -3.62 32.15 -26.43
CA GLU A 287 -4.11 30.99 -27.18
C GLU A 287 -4.66 29.93 -26.23
N TRP A 288 -5.53 29.05 -26.75
CA TRP A 288 -6.02 27.90 -26.00
C TRP A 288 -4.88 26.98 -25.57
N ASN A 289 -4.83 26.69 -24.27
CA ASN A 289 -3.89 25.75 -23.68
C ASN A 289 -4.62 24.79 -22.74
N TYR A 290 -4.11 23.56 -22.64
CA TYR A 290 -4.60 22.60 -21.67
C TYR A 290 -3.75 22.62 -20.42
N PHE A 291 -4.42 22.60 -19.27
CA PHE A 291 -3.78 22.50 -17.97
C PHE A 291 -4.31 21.26 -17.25
N SER A 292 -3.41 20.51 -16.62
CA SER A 292 -3.78 19.41 -15.75
C SER A 292 -2.89 19.28 -14.52
N PHE A 293 -3.46 18.77 -13.44
CA PHE A 293 -2.74 18.51 -12.20
C PHE A 293 -3.45 17.47 -11.34
N TYR A 294 -2.72 16.88 -10.40
CA TYR A 294 -3.25 15.91 -9.48
C TYR A 294 -3.70 16.54 -8.16
N PHE A 295 -4.75 15.97 -7.58
CA PHE A 295 -5.24 16.29 -6.24
C PHE A 295 -5.30 15.01 -5.40
N ASP A 296 -4.44 14.93 -4.38
CA ASP A 296 -4.46 13.85 -3.39
C ASP A 296 -5.21 14.31 -2.13
N PRO A 297 -6.43 13.80 -1.84
CA PRO A 297 -7.25 14.32 -0.75
C PRO A 297 -6.72 13.98 0.65
N VAL A 298 -7.19 14.74 1.64
CA VAL A 298 -7.11 14.31 3.04
C VAL A 298 -8.14 13.20 3.27
N LYS A 299 -7.73 12.09 3.88
CA LYS A 299 -8.54 10.88 4.11
C LYS A 299 -9.61 11.08 5.20
N THR A 300 -10.58 11.95 4.94
CA THR A 300 -11.70 12.28 5.85
C THR A 300 -12.99 12.46 5.07
N GLN A 301 -14.12 12.11 5.68
CA GLN A 301 -15.44 12.34 5.08
C GLN A 301 -15.63 13.83 4.78
N SER A 302 -15.79 14.18 3.50
CA SER A 302 -15.80 15.55 3.00
C SER A 302 -16.38 15.60 1.58
N THR A 303 -16.55 16.80 1.04
CA THR A 303 -16.85 17.07 -0.36
C THR A 303 -15.67 17.74 -1.03
N LEU A 304 -15.61 17.68 -2.36
CA LEU A 304 -14.61 18.34 -3.18
C LEU A 304 -15.30 19.21 -4.23
N SER A 305 -14.76 20.40 -4.48
CA SER A 305 -15.13 21.24 -5.61
C SER A 305 -13.92 21.82 -6.31
N VAL A 306 -14.05 22.02 -7.62
CA VAL A 306 -13.11 22.74 -8.48
C VAL A 306 -13.70 24.12 -8.73
N LYS A 307 -12.92 25.18 -8.57
CA LYS A 307 -13.34 26.55 -8.82
C LYS A 307 -12.47 27.18 -9.89
N LEU A 308 -13.06 27.59 -11.01
CA LEU A 308 -12.38 28.31 -12.09
C LEU A 308 -12.55 29.80 -11.89
N ALA A 309 -11.47 30.58 -11.93
CA ALA A 309 -11.48 31.97 -11.48
C ALA A 309 -10.98 32.96 -12.53
N ALA A 310 -11.57 34.16 -12.51
CA ALA A 310 -10.99 35.35 -13.13
C ALA A 310 -10.62 36.33 -12.01
N PRO A 311 -9.34 36.46 -11.63
CA PRO A 311 -8.97 37.28 -10.49
C PRO A 311 -9.21 38.77 -10.70
N TRP A 312 -9.47 39.49 -9.62
CA TRP A 312 -9.62 40.95 -9.63
C TRP A 312 -8.33 41.62 -10.10
N THR A 313 -8.47 42.71 -10.85
CA THR A 313 -7.40 43.63 -11.21
C THR A 313 -7.85 45.08 -11.09
N LYS A 314 -6.89 45.99 -10.87
CA LYS A 314 -7.14 47.44 -10.89
C LYS A 314 -7.34 47.99 -12.31
N ASP A 315 -7.04 47.20 -13.33
CA ASP A 315 -7.26 47.58 -14.73
C ASP A 315 -8.77 47.81 -14.99
N PRO A 316 -9.18 48.95 -15.56
CA PRO A 316 -10.59 49.23 -15.88
C PRO A 316 -11.22 48.24 -16.87
N LEU A 317 -10.40 47.55 -17.68
CA LEU A 317 -10.88 46.47 -18.55
C LEU A 317 -11.31 45.25 -17.74
N GLY A 318 -10.78 45.06 -16.52
CA GLY A 318 -11.01 43.89 -15.69
C GLY A 318 -10.18 42.68 -16.12
N THR A 319 -10.60 41.50 -15.71
CA THR A 319 -10.00 40.22 -16.13
C THR A 319 -11.03 39.41 -16.90
N LYS A 320 -10.65 38.89 -18.07
CA LYS A 320 -11.50 37.98 -18.87
C LYS A 320 -10.75 36.71 -19.20
N VAL A 321 -11.33 35.58 -18.81
CA VAL A 321 -10.79 34.24 -19.02
C VAL A 321 -11.87 33.36 -19.63
N ARG A 322 -11.49 32.48 -20.56
CA ARG A 322 -12.34 31.43 -21.08
C ARG A 322 -11.83 30.08 -20.60
N TYR A 323 -12.75 29.19 -20.27
CA TYR A 323 -12.48 27.81 -19.84
C TYR A 323 -13.32 26.85 -20.66
N ASP A 324 -12.76 25.68 -20.96
CA ASP A 324 -13.40 24.61 -21.72
C ASP A 324 -12.95 23.24 -21.20
N ASP A 325 -13.67 22.17 -21.57
CA ASP A 325 -13.29 20.77 -21.33
C ASP A 325 -12.87 20.46 -19.86
N LEU A 326 -13.53 21.08 -18.86
CA LEU A 326 -13.23 20.76 -17.45
C LEU A 326 -13.68 19.33 -17.16
N SER A 327 -12.72 18.48 -16.77
CA SER A 327 -12.97 17.12 -16.33
C SER A 327 -12.25 16.79 -15.03
N VAL A 328 -12.86 15.91 -14.25
CA VAL A 328 -12.28 15.37 -13.02
C VAL A 328 -12.44 13.86 -13.02
N HIS A 329 -11.31 13.15 -12.99
CA HIS A 329 -11.27 11.70 -13.01
C HIS A 329 -10.49 11.15 -11.82
N LYS A 330 -10.85 9.94 -11.40
CA LYS A 330 -10.02 9.17 -10.45
C LYS A 330 -8.80 8.62 -11.17
N VAL A 331 -7.69 8.54 -10.45
CA VAL A 331 -6.45 7.90 -10.94
C VAL A 331 -6.53 6.41 -10.68
N PHE A 332 -6.31 5.60 -11.70
CA PHE A 332 -6.30 4.14 -11.57
C PHE A 332 -4.95 3.66 -11.00
N LYS A 333 -4.95 3.21 -9.74
CA LYS A 333 -3.73 2.88 -8.99
C LYS A 333 -3.59 1.40 -8.65
N ASN A 334 -4.49 0.57 -9.15
CA ASN A 334 -4.55 -0.84 -8.82
C ASN A 334 -3.25 -1.53 -9.24
N ASP A 335 -2.73 -2.39 -8.37
CA ASP A 335 -1.53 -3.16 -8.65
C ASP A 335 -1.83 -4.39 -9.51
N LEU A 336 -0.97 -4.65 -10.50
CA LEU A 336 -0.93 -5.92 -11.24
C LEU A 336 0.35 -6.67 -10.87
N ILE A 337 0.19 -7.91 -10.42
CA ILE A 337 1.30 -8.77 -9.98
C ILE A 337 1.22 -10.09 -10.73
N LEU A 338 2.35 -10.57 -11.24
CA LEU A 338 2.46 -11.81 -11.99
C LEU A 338 3.08 -12.85 -11.07
N VAL A 339 2.34 -13.91 -10.73
CA VAL A 339 2.84 -14.99 -9.87
C VAL A 339 3.18 -16.19 -10.73
N GLU A 340 4.44 -16.61 -10.75
CA GLU A 340 4.88 -17.78 -11.49
C GLU A 340 4.14 -19.03 -11.00
N GLU A 341 3.52 -19.71 -11.95
CA GLU A 341 2.94 -21.02 -11.74
C GLU A 341 3.98 -22.07 -12.11
N LYS A 342 4.93 -22.29 -11.21
CA LYS A 342 5.64 -23.56 -11.20
C LYS A 342 4.74 -24.60 -10.53
N ASN A 343 5.04 -25.88 -10.77
CA ASN A 343 4.87 -26.88 -9.72
C ASN A 343 5.77 -26.43 -8.58
N VAL A 344 5.36 -25.43 -7.80
CA VAL A 344 5.98 -25.11 -6.52
C VAL A 344 5.85 -26.42 -5.80
N THR A 345 6.95 -27.16 -5.77
CA THR A 345 6.94 -28.49 -5.18
C THR A 345 6.71 -28.16 -3.73
N GLU A 346 5.51 -28.48 -3.24
CA GLU A 346 5.11 -28.18 -1.87
C GLU A 346 6.31 -28.52 -1.00
N ILE A 347 6.90 -27.50 -0.39
CA ILE A 347 7.90 -27.77 0.61
C ILE A 347 7.14 -28.55 1.68
N SER A 348 7.75 -29.60 2.22
CA SER A 348 7.11 -30.36 3.29
C SER A 348 6.65 -29.36 4.35
N SER A 349 5.33 -29.29 4.55
CA SER A 349 4.71 -28.32 5.45
C SER A 349 4.24 -29.08 6.68
N PRO A 350 5.14 -29.41 7.63
CA PRO A 350 4.77 -30.10 8.85
C PRO A 350 3.74 -29.34 9.66
N LYS A 351 3.05 -30.09 10.52
CA LYS A 351 2.13 -29.51 11.49
C LYS A 351 2.94 -28.92 12.64
N VAL A 352 2.73 -27.63 12.88
CA VAL A 352 3.40 -26.88 13.95
C VAL A 352 2.37 -26.49 15.00
N ARG A 353 2.61 -26.88 16.26
CA ARG A 353 1.86 -26.41 17.42
C ARG A 353 2.80 -25.67 18.34
N PHE A 354 2.55 -24.39 18.58
CA PHE A 354 3.44 -23.57 19.40
C PHE A 354 2.81 -23.12 20.72
N GLU A 355 3.68 -22.79 21.67
CA GLU A 355 3.35 -22.19 22.95
C GLU A 355 4.34 -21.05 23.25
N LYS A 356 3.80 -19.88 23.59
CA LYS A 356 4.61 -18.76 24.06
C LYS A 356 4.92 -18.94 25.54
N LYS A 357 6.19 -19.24 25.88
CA LYS A 357 6.64 -19.37 27.28
C LYS A 357 6.93 -18.02 27.92
N SER A 358 7.47 -17.08 27.16
CA SER A 358 7.73 -15.70 27.60
C SER A 358 7.80 -14.75 26.39
N PRO A 359 7.93 -13.42 26.58
CA PRO A 359 8.15 -12.48 25.47
C PRO A 359 9.39 -12.78 24.61
N VAL A 360 10.37 -13.52 25.14
CA VAL A 360 11.65 -13.80 24.47
C VAL A 360 11.90 -15.30 24.24
N MET A 361 10.91 -16.15 24.49
CA MET A 361 11.05 -17.60 24.39
C MET A 361 9.75 -18.25 23.96
N TYR A 362 9.86 -19.06 22.92
CA TYR A 362 8.77 -19.80 22.30
C TYR A 362 9.19 -21.25 22.14
N GLU A 363 8.25 -22.15 22.37
CA GLU A 363 8.44 -23.58 22.12
C GLU A 363 7.41 -24.05 21.09
N ALA A 364 7.79 -24.99 20.22
CA ALA A 364 6.86 -25.59 19.28
C ALA A 364 7.11 -27.09 19.12
N GLU A 365 6.04 -27.84 18.91
CA GLU A 365 6.07 -29.23 18.50
C GLU A 365 5.85 -29.28 16.99
N VAL A 366 6.79 -29.91 16.28
CA VAL A 366 6.76 -30.08 14.83
C VAL A 366 6.56 -31.57 14.54
N SER A 367 5.60 -31.89 13.68
CA SER A 367 5.22 -33.28 13.39
C SER A 367 4.95 -33.53 11.92
N GLY A 368 5.21 -34.76 11.49
CA GLY A 368 5.00 -35.22 10.11
C GLY A 368 6.04 -34.69 9.12
N THR A 369 7.27 -34.45 9.57
CA THR A 369 8.36 -34.05 8.67
C THR A 369 8.92 -35.25 7.93
N LYS A 370 9.11 -35.11 6.61
CA LYS A 370 9.73 -36.13 5.77
C LYS A 370 10.84 -35.58 4.89
N ASP A 371 10.76 -34.30 4.56
CA ASP A 371 11.70 -33.60 3.69
C ASP A 371 12.18 -32.30 4.37
N PRO A 372 13.23 -31.65 3.82
CA PRO A 372 13.63 -30.32 4.26
C PRO A 372 12.46 -29.34 4.22
N HIS A 373 12.42 -28.44 5.20
CA HIS A 373 11.30 -27.52 5.36
C HIS A 373 11.73 -26.20 5.97
N ILE A 374 10.82 -25.22 5.89
CA ILE A 374 11.04 -23.89 6.44
C ILE A 374 10.08 -23.67 7.60
N LEU A 375 10.63 -23.23 8.73
CA LEU A 375 9.85 -22.67 9.83
C LEU A 375 9.94 -21.15 9.80
N VAL A 376 8.80 -20.49 9.89
CA VAL A 376 8.67 -19.03 9.94
C VAL A 376 8.25 -18.64 11.35
N PHE A 377 8.95 -17.66 11.91
CA PHE A 377 8.67 -17.04 13.19
C PHE A 377 8.34 -15.57 12.98
N SER A 378 7.08 -15.22 13.18
CA SER A 378 6.45 -13.94 12.86
C SER A 378 6.81 -12.81 13.86
N GLU A 379 8.07 -12.75 14.28
CA GLU A 379 8.69 -11.63 14.98
C GLU A 379 9.69 -10.94 14.04
N ASN A 380 9.99 -9.67 14.31
CA ASN A 380 10.97 -8.91 13.55
C ASN A 380 12.33 -9.63 13.45
N TYR A 381 12.86 -9.68 12.23
CA TYR A 381 14.08 -10.38 11.88
C TYR A 381 15.24 -9.84 12.69
N SER A 382 15.97 -10.74 13.32
CA SER A 382 17.17 -10.36 14.05
C SER A 382 18.11 -11.55 14.12
N PRO A 383 19.40 -11.39 13.75
CA PRO A 383 20.37 -12.49 13.72
C PRO A 383 20.70 -13.08 15.12
N ILE A 384 20.11 -12.53 16.19
CA ILE A 384 20.29 -13.01 17.57
C ILE A 384 19.09 -13.81 18.08
N TRP A 385 18.04 -13.97 17.28
CA TRP A 385 17.09 -15.06 17.47
C TRP A 385 17.78 -16.38 17.17
N VAL A 386 17.71 -17.31 18.11
CA VAL A 386 18.34 -18.62 18.00
C VAL A 386 17.28 -19.68 18.04
N ILE A 387 17.41 -20.67 17.16
CA ILE A 387 16.62 -21.89 17.16
C ILE A 387 17.47 -23.02 17.72
N SER A 388 16.92 -23.78 18.68
CA SER A 388 17.47 -25.05 19.16
C SER A 388 16.45 -26.14 18.86
N LEU A 389 16.92 -27.22 18.24
CA LEU A 389 16.10 -28.37 17.84
C LEU A 389 16.32 -29.49 18.85
N GLN A 390 15.24 -30.11 19.30
CA GLN A 390 15.27 -31.16 20.33
C GLN A 390 14.50 -32.39 19.87
N ASP A 391 15.00 -33.58 20.18
CA ASP A 391 14.25 -34.81 19.97
C ASP A 391 13.03 -34.90 20.91
N SER A 392 12.22 -35.95 20.74
CA SER A 392 11.03 -36.17 21.57
C SER A 392 11.35 -36.42 23.06
N SER A 393 12.58 -36.81 23.39
CA SER A 393 13.07 -37.00 24.75
C SER A 393 13.67 -35.74 25.38
N GLY A 394 13.80 -34.64 24.61
CA GLY A 394 14.39 -33.37 25.04
C GLY A 394 15.90 -33.26 24.81
N GLY A 395 16.52 -34.23 24.15
CA GLY A 395 17.93 -34.19 23.74
C GLY A 395 18.15 -33.19 22.60
N GLU A 396 19.21 -32.38 22.66
CA GLU A 396 19.51 -31.40 21.62
C GLU A 396 20.03 -32.08 20.35
N LEU A 397 19.37 -31.82 19.22
CA LEU A 397 19.76 -32.27 17.90
C LEU A 397 20.93 -31.40 17.40
N GLN A 398 22.01 -32.04 16.97
CA GLN A 398 23.22 -31.37 16.45
C GLN A 398 23.04 -30.90 15.00
N LEU A 399 21.92 -30.25 14.71
CA LEU A 399 21.60 -29.66 13.41
C LEU A 399 21.92 -28.17 13.44
N LYS A 400 22.29 -27.61 12.29
CA LYS A 400 22.59 -26.17 12.14
C LYS A 400 21.66 -25.55 11.11
N PRO A 401 20.41 -25.22 11.48
CA PRO A 401 19.47 -24.59 10.56
C PRO A 401 20.01 -23.28 10.00
N LEU A 402 19.77 -23.03 8.72
CA LEU A 402 20.16 -21.79 8.07
C LEU A 402 19.12 -20.71 8.37
N HIS A 403 19.57 -19.59 8.95
CA HIS A 403 18.71 -18.49 9.39
C HIS A 403 18.71 -17.34 8.38
N PHE A 404 17.51 -16.93 7.95
CA PHE A 404 17.33 -15.86 6.97
C PHE A 404 16.04 -15.06 7.24
N SER A 405 15.83 -14.01 6.45
CA SER A 405 14.66 -13.16 6.53
C SER A 405 13.53 -13.65 5.60
N ALA A 406 12.32 -13.73 6.12
CA ALA A 406 11.12 -14.11 5.38
C ALA A 406 10.05 -13.01 5.47
N ASN A 407 9.20 -12.89 4.46
CA ASN A 407 8.07 -11.96 4.44
C ASN A 407 8.46 -10.51 4.77
N LEU A 408 9.68 -10.10 4.43
CA LEU A 408 10.30 -8.78 4.68
C LEU A 408 10.56 -8.41 6.14
N TYR A 409 10.00 -9.13 7.10
CA TYR A 409 10.16 -8.82 8.52
C TYR A 409 10.39 -10.06 9.39
N ALA A 410 9.98 -11.26 8.99
CA ALA A 410 9.96 -12.43 9.85
C ALA A 410 11.33 -13.14 9.90
N ASN A 411 11.57 -13.88 10.97
CA ASN A 411 12.68 -14.82 11.05
C ASN A 411 12.26 -16.14 10.39
N ALA A 412 13.17 -16.77 9.64
CA ALA A 412 12.92 -18.09 9.11
C ALA A 412 14.16 -18.98 9.19
N TRP A 413 13.94 -20.28 9.37
CA TRP A 413 14.99 -21.28 9.36
C TRP A 413 14.69 -22.39 8.38
N TYR A 414 15.66 -22.71 7.54
CA TYR A 414 15.66 -23.91 6.72
C TYR A 414 16.24 -25.07 7.53
N ILE A 415 15.45 -26.14 7.66
CA ILE A 415 15.75 -27.30 8.49
C ILE A 415 15.82 -28.53 7.58
N GLU A 416 16.98 -29.18 7.59
CA GLU A 416 17.26 -30.41 6.87
C GLU A 416 17.77 -31.47 7.84
N GLY A 417 17.36 -32.74 7.64
CA GLY A 417 17.80 -33.86 8.46
C GLY A 417 17.18 -33.96 9.85
N ALA A 418 16.09 -33.23 10.13
CA ALA A 418 15.32 -33.40 11.37
C ALA A 418 14.52 -34.71 11.37
N PRO A 419 14.31 -35.34 12.55
CA PRO A 419 13.46 -36.53 12.65
C PRO A 419 11.99 -36.16 12.44
N GLU A 420 11.13 -37.14 12.12
CA GLU A 420 9.72 -36.92 11.75
C GLU A 420 8.96 -36.03 12.75
N ASN A 421 9.26 -36.20 14.04
CA ASN A 421 8.70 -35.41 15.13
C ASN A 421 9.81 -34.86 16.01
N TYR A 422 9.79 -33.56 16.28
CA TYR A 422 10.78 -32.90 17.13
C TYR A 422 10.20 -31.66 17.81
N ARG A 423 10.94 -31.13 18.78
CA ARG A 423 10.61 -29.89 19.48
C ARG A 423 11.56 -28.78 19.05
N VAL A 424 11.02 -27.58 18.97
CA VAL A 424 11.74 -26.36 18.65
C VAL A 424 11.70 -25.46 19.86
N ARG A 425 12.85 -24.88 20.21
CA ARG A 425 12.93 -23.76 21.13
C ARG A 425 13.53 -22.56 20.40
N ILE A 426 12.75 -21.48 20.28
CA ILE A 426 13.20 -20.20 19.74
C ILE A 426 13.38 -19.23 20.91
N TYR A 427 14.57 -18.62 21.02
CA TYR A 427 14.85 -17.68 22.11
C TYR A 427 15.74 -16.52 21.67
N TYR A 428 15.57 -15.37 22.34
CA TYR A 428 16.34 -14.16 22.05
C TYR A 428 17.63 -14.11 22.88
N LYS A 429 18.78 -14.29 22.23
CA LYS A 429 20.08 -14.45 22.92
C LYS A 429 20.46 -13.25 23.80
N ARG A 430 20.05 -12.02 23.47
CA ARG A 430 20.41 -10.85 24.29
C ARG A 430 19.69 -10.79 25.63
N GLN A 431 18.54 -11.44 25.80
CA GLN A 431 17.83 -11.43 27.08
C GLN A 431 18.64 -12.16 28.17
N THR A 432 19.37 -13.22 27.82
CA THR A 432 20.22 -13.92 28.78
C THR A 432 21.38 -13.04 29.23
N LEU A 433 21.98 -12.27 28.33
CA LEU A 433 23.02 -11.28 28.65
C LEU A 433 22.47 -10.16 29.55
N PHE A 434 21.26 -9.66 29.26
CA PHE A 434 20.61 -8.68 30.13
C PHE A 434 20.38 -9.25 31.54
N ASN A 435 19.86 -10.47 31.65
CA ASN A 435 19.63 -11.11 32.95
C ASN A 435 20.94 -11.29 33.74
N ILE A 436 22.05 -11.65 33.06
CA ILE A 436 23.38 -11.69 33.67
C ILE A 436 23.81 -10.30 34.13
N GLY A 437 23.60 -9.26 33.31
CA GLY A 437 23.90 -7.87 33.67
C GLY A 437 23.11 -7.38 34.88
N VAL A 438 21.81 -7.67 34.94
CA VAL A 438 20.95 -7.36 36.10
C VAL A 438 21.45 -8.10 37.34
N PHE A 439 21.75 -9.39 37.23
CA PHE A 439 22.30 -10.17 38.32
C PHE A 439 23.60 -9.58 38.86
N LEU A 440 24.56 -9.26 37.97
CA LEU A 440 25.83 -8.64 38.35
C LEU A 440 25.63 -7.27 39.01
N THR A 441 24.66 -6.49 38.54
CA THR A 441 24.32 -5.18 39.11
C THR A 441 23.77 -5.31 40.53
N VAL A 442 22.85 -6.26 40.75
CA VAL A 442 22.28 -6.54 42.08
C VAL A 442 23.36 -7.01 43.04
N VAL A 443 24.21 -7.96 42.63
CA VAL A 443 25.32 -8.47 43.46
C VAL A 443 26.31 -7.35 43.80
N SER A 444 26.65 -6.50 42.83
CA SER A 444 27.55 -5.36 43.05
C SER A 444 26.94 -4.32 43.99
N GLY A 445 25.64 -4.02 43.84
CA GLY A 445 24.91 -3.12 44.73
C GLY A 445 24.87 -3.64 46.17
N LEU A 446 24.59 -4.93 46.37
CA LEU A 446 24.63 -5.58 47.68
C LEU A 446 26.03 -5.54 48.30
N ALA A 447 27.08 -5.76 47.51
CA ALA A 447 28.46 -5.66 47.98
C ALA A 447 28.81 -4.24 48.43
N VAL A 448 28.41 -3.21 47.67
CA VAL A 448 28.59 -1.80 48.05
C VAL A 448 27.86 -1.50 49.36
N VAL A 449 26.60 -1.91 49.50
CA VAL A 449 25.81 -1.72 50.73
C VAL A 449 26.47 -2.43 51.93
N ALA A 450 26.96 -3.66 51.74
CA ALA A 450 27.64 -4.40 52.81
C ALA A 450 28.93 -3.69 53.25
N LEU A 451 29.71 -3.15 52.30
CA LEU A 451 30.94 -2.41 52.58
C LEU A 451 30.67 -1.08 53.28
N THR A 452 29.64 -0.34 52.87
CA THR A 452 29.27 0.93 53.52
C THR A 452 28.69 0.69 54.91
N TRP A 453 27.86 -0.36 55.09
CA TRP A 453 27.34 -0.75 56.40
C TRP A 453 28.45 -1.13 57.37
N LYS A 454 29.41 -1.95 56.94
CA LYS A 454 30.60 -2.31 57.74
C LYS A 454 31.39 -1.07 58.16
N ARG A 455 31.55 -0.10 57.26
CA ARG A 455 32.24 1.17 57.57
C ARG A 455 31.45 2.03 58.56
N PHE A 456 30.13 2.09 58.42
CA PHE A 456 29.25 2.79 59.35
C PHE A 456 29.36 2.22 60.76
N LEU A 457 29.27 0.89 60.92
CA LEU A 457 29.42 0.20 62.21
C LEU A 457 30.81 0.43 62.84
N LYS A 458 31.87 0.51 62.03
CA LYS A 458 33.23 0.80 62.52
C LYS A 458 33.38 2.23 63.05
N ASN A 459 32.61 3.18 62.51
CA ASN A 459 32.67 4.59 62.93
C ASN A 459 31.72 4.92 64.09
N SER A 460 30.76 4.04 64.40
CA SER A 460 29.83 4.19 65.53
C SER A 460 30.35 3.59 66.85
N HIS A 461 31.49 2.92 66.82
CA HIS A 461 32.29 2.48 67.98
C HIS A 461 33.55 3.33 68.04
#